data_AF-A0AAD8CPM2-F1
#
_entry.id   AF-A0AAD8CPM2-F1
#
_cell.length_a   1.000
_cell.length_b   1.000
_cell.length_c   1.000
_cell.angle_alpha   90.00
_cell.angle_beta   90.00
_cell.angle_gamma   90.00
#
_symmetry.space_group_name_H-M   'P 1'
#
loop_
_entity.id
_entity.type
_entity.pdbx_description
1 polymer ?
#
loop_
_entity_poly.entity_id
_entity_poly.type
_entity_poly.pdbx_seq_one_letter_code
_entity_poly.pdbx_strand_id
1 'polypeptide(L)'
;FFLQAVRVTKPNIPESIRRNYELILSSLSSLSLLLSSPLSLLLLPPSIPPSLCTEAEKLAQVAEIKFAQQVMEKQTERKISEIEDSAYLAKEKARADAEFYTALRTADANRMKLTPAYLQLMKYKAISTNSKIYFGSEIPRMFVDSAPGGLRTTAVDGTGEGGPQSHS
;
A
#
# COMPACT_ATOMS: atom_id res chain seq x y z
N PHE A 1 46.09 -67.97 60.60
CA PHE A 1 45.45 -66.81 59.95
C PHE A 1 43.98 -67.14 59.75
N PHE A 2 43.09 -66.51 60.52
CA PHE A 2 41.65 -66.72 60.39
C PHE A 2 41.13 -65.92 59.18
N LEU A 3 40.56 -66.62 58.20
CA LEU A 3 39.85 -66.00 57.08
C LEU A 3 38.48 -65.54 57.59
N GLN A 4 38.36 -64.25 57.90
CA GLN A 4 37.11 -63.60 58.25
C GLN A 4 36.27 -63.40 56.97
N ALA A 5 35.30 -64.29 56.71
CA ALA A 5 34.38 -64.14 55.59
C ALA A 5 33.37 -63.02 55.87
N VAL A 6 33.58 -61.85 55.26
CA VAL A 6 32.60 -60.76 55.25
C VAL A 6 31.45 -61.18 54.34
N ARG A 7 30.26 -61.40 54.90
CA ARG A 7 29.05 -61.62 54.11
C ARG A 7 28.67 -60.31 53.43
N VAL A 8 28.99 -60.22 52.14
CA VAL A 8 28.45 -59.18 51.27
C VAL A 8 27.02 -59.60 50.91
N THR A 9 26.04 -58.79 51.29
CA THR A 9 24.68 -58.96 50.76
C THR A 9 24.70 -58.55 49.30
N LYS A 10 23.98 -59.28 48.43
CA LYS A 10 23.84 -58.90 47.04
C LYS A 10 23.21 -57.49 46.99
N PRO A 11 23.79 -56.54 46.26
CA PRO A 11 23.25 -55.17 46.19
C PRO A 11 21.80 -55.24 45.71
N ASN A 12 20.88 -54.64 46.49
CA ASN A 12 19.46 -54.64 46.17
C ASN A 12 19.22 -53.63 45.03
N ILE A 13 19.00 -54.16 43.83
CA ILE A 13 18.76 -53.33 42.64
C ILE A 13 17.36 -52.70 42.79
N PRO A 14 17.25 -51.36 42.80
CA PRO A 14 15.97 -50.70 42.89
C PRO A 14 15.07 -51.06 41.70
N GLU A 15 13.77 -51.21 41.96
CA GLU A 15 12.75 -51.66 41.00
C GLU A 15 12.72 -50.85 39.70
N SER A 16 13.09 -49.57 39.74
CA SER A 16 13.21 -48.71 38.56
C SER A 16 14.31 -49.19 37.60
N ILE A 17 15.48 -49.56 38.13
CA ILE A 17 16.61 -50.05 37.34
C ILE A 17 16.34 -51.46 36.83
N ARG A 18 15.65 -52.30 37.61
CA ARG A 18 15.22 -53.63 37.18
C ARG A 18 14.30 -53.58 35.96
N ARG A 19 13.25 -52.76 36.02
CA ARG A 19 12.33 -52.59 34.88
C ARG A 19 13.03 -52.05 33.64
N ASN A 20 13.94 -51.09 33.79
CA ASN A 20 14.72 -50.57 32.66
C ASN A 20 15.62 -51.65 32.05
N TYR A 21 16.28 -52.45 32.88
CA TYR A 21 17.06 -53.60 32.40
C TYR A 21 16.18 -54.65 31.71
N GLU A 22 15.00 -54.96 32.24
CA GLU A 22 14.05 -55.87 31.61
C GLU A 22 13.55 -55.34 30.26
N LEU A 23 13.29 -54.03 30.14
CA LEU A 23 12.91 -53.38 28.89
C LEU A 23 14.03 -53.43 27.85
N ILE A 24 15.27 -53.16 28.26
CA ILE A 24 16.43 -53.27 27.37
C ILE A 24 16.67 -54.73 26.99
N LEU A 25 16.58 -55.67 27.93
CA LEU A 25 16.79 -57.09 27.65
C LEU A 25 15.69 -57.68 26.75
N SER A 26 14.43 -57.32 26.97
CA SER A 26 13.31 -57.76 26.13
C SER A 26 13.38 -57.15 24.73
N SER A 27 13.73 -55.87 24.59
CA SER A 27 13.94 -55.25 23.28
C SER A 27 15.13 -55.85 22.53
N LEU A 28 16.26 -56.09 23.21
CA LEU A 28 17.42 -56.76 22.62
C LEU A 28 17.11 -58.20 22.22
N SER A 29 16.42 -58.97 23.07
CA SER A 29 16.00 -60.34 22.76
C SER A 29 15.01 -60.38 21.59
N SER A 30 14.06 -59.45 21.55
CA SER A 30 13.10 -59.32 20.45
C SER A 30 13.79 -58.96 19.14
N LEU A 31 14.75 -58.03 19.16
CA LEU A 31 15.53 -57.64 17.98
C LEU A 31 16.40 -58.80 17.49
N SER A 32 17.06 -59.52 18.40
CA SER A 32 17.87 -60.70 18.06
C SER A 32 17.02 -61.82 17.46
N LEU A 33 15.82 -62.07 18.01
CA LEU A 33 14.90 -63.07 17.48
C LEU A 33 14.39 -62.67 16.10
N LEU A 34 14.07 -61.39 15.89
CA LEU A 34 13.67 -60.85 14.60
C LEU A 34 14.79 -61.03 13.56
N LEU A 35 16.02 -60.66 13.91
CA LEU A 35 17.17 -60.71 13.01
C LEU A 35 17.62 -62.15 12.69
N SER A 36 17.50 -63.06 13.65
CA SER A 36 17.81 -64.48 13.47
C SER A 36 16.68 -65.26 12.77
N SER A 37 15.46 -64.72 12.75
CA SER A 37 14.33 -65.37 12.11
C SER A 37 14.49 -65.32 10.59
N PRO A 38 14.37 -66.45 9.87
CA PRO A 38 14.35 -66.46 8.40
C PRO A 38 13.13 -65.71 7.83
N LEU A 39 12.16 -65.34 8.68
CA LEU A 39 10.98 -64.54 8.34
C LEU A 39 11.31 -63.05 8.16
N SER A 40 12.44 -62.55 8.68
CA SER A 40 12.84 -61.13 8.53
C SER A 40 13.10 -60.72 7.10
N LEU A 41 13.51 -61.66 6.24
CA LEU A 41 13.66 -61.45 4.80
C LEU A 41 12.30 -61.26 4.11
N LEU A 42 11.22 -61.82 4.69
CA LEU A 42 9.85 -61.66 4.22
C LEU A 42 9.16 -60.41 4.80
N LEU A 43 9.63 -59.94 5.97
CA LEU A 43 9.16 -58.72 6.63
C LEU A 43 9.89 -57.45 6.18
N LEU A 44 10.93 -57.59 5.34
CA LEU A 44 11.45 -56.45 4.58
C LEU A 44 10.25 -55.93 3.77
N PRO A 45 9.89 -54.63 3.88
CA PRO A 45 8.79 -54.09 3.08
C PRO A 45 9.03 -54.50 1.63
N PRO A 46 7.99 -54.99 0.92
CA PRO A 46 8.14 -55.40 -0.47
C PRO A 46 8.88 -54.28 -1.19
N SER A 47 10.08 -54.57 -1.71
CA SER A 47 10.93 -53.57 -2.34
C SER A 47 10.09 -52.85 -3.37
N ILE A 48 9.82 -51.55 -3.15
CA ILE A 48 9.05 -50.74 -4.09
C ILE A 48 9.75 -50.90 -5.43
N PRO A 49 9.06 -51.35 -6.49
CA PRO A 49 9.72 -51.64 -7.75
C PRO A 49 10.43 -50.36 -8.22
N PRO A 50 11.62 -50.48 -8.83
CA PRO A 50 12.42 -49.32 -9.23
C PRO A 50 11.65 -48.35 -10.14
N SER A 51 10.64 -48.85 -10.86
CA SER A 51 9.69 -48.05 -11.65
C SER A 51 8.88 -47.06 -10.81
N LEU A 52 8.40 -47.45 -9.63
CA LEU A 52 7.62 -46.60 -8.73
C LEU A 52 8.49 -45.53 -8.04
N CYS A 53 9.74 -45.85 -7.68
CA CYS A 53 10.70 -44.84 -7.21
C CYS A 53 10.98 -43.79 -8.28
N THR A 54 11.21 -44.22 -9.53
CA THR A 54 11.47 -43.31 -10.66
C THR A 54 10.25 -42.42 -10.95
N GLU A 55 9.04 -42.94 -10.81
CA GLU A 55 7.81 -42.16 -10.98
C GLU A 55 7.63 -41.11 -9.88
N ALA A 56 7.86 -41.48 -8.62
CA ALA A 56 7.83 -40.54 -7.51
C ALA A 56 8.88 -39.42 -7.65
N GLU A 57 10.10 -39.75 -8.09
CA GLU A 57 11.16 -38.76 -8.35
C GLU A 57 10.79 -37.79 -9.46
N LYS A 58 10.23 -38.28 -10.57
CA LYS A 58 9.73 -37.42 -11.67
C LYS A 58 8.63 -36.47 -11.19
N LEU A 59 7.69 -36.97 -10.39
CA LEU A 59 6.62 -36.15 -9.83
C LEU A 59 7.16 -35.06 -8.88
N ALA A 60 8.15 -35.40 -8.05
CA ALA A 60 8.83 -34.44 -7.18
C ALA A 60 9.53 -33.34 -8.00
N GLN A 61 10.24 -33.70 -9.07
CA GLN A 61 10.91 -32.75 -9.94
C GLN A 61 9.92 -31.83 -10.69
N VAL A 62 8.80 -32.38 -11.16
CA VAL A 62 7.73 -31.57 -11.78
C VAL A 62 7.09 -30.62 -10.77
N ALA A 63 6.89 -31.06 -9.52
CA ALA A 63 6.37 -30.20 -8.46
C ALA A 63 7.34 -29.05 -8.12
N GLU A 64 8.64 -29.32 -8.08
CA GLU A 64 9.68 -28.30 -7.88
C GLU A 64 9.66 -27.26 -9.00
N ILE A 65 9.63 -27.68 -10.27
CA ILE A 65 9.56 -26.77 -11.42
C ILE A 65 8.30 -25.89 -11.35
N LYS A 66 7.14 -26.49 -11.04
CA LYS A 66 5.88 -25.75 -10.90
C LYS A 66 5.94 -24.74 -9.75
N PHE A 67 6.54 -25.12 -8.63
CA PHE A 67 6.70 -24.21 -7.50
C PHE A 67 7.66 -23.06 -7.85
N ALA A 68 8.78 -23.36 -8.51
CA ALA A 68 9.73 -22.34 -8.97
C ALA A 68 9.07 -21.36 -9.95
N GLN A 69 8.24 -21.85 -10.87
CA GLN A 69 7.46 -21.02 -11.78
C GLN A 69 6.51 -20.09 -11.00
N GLN A 70 5.74 -20.60 -10.04
CA GLN A 70 4.83 -19.77 -9.24
C GLN A 70 5.56 -18.71 -8.43
N VAL A 71 6.72 -19.05 -7.84
CA VAL A 71 7.56 -18.08 -7.13
C VAL A 71 8.06 -17.00 -8.08
N MET A 72 8.50 -17.37 -9.28
CA MET A 72 8.96 -16.42 -10.29
C MET A 72 7.83 -15.49 -10.75
N GLU A 73 6.64 -16.02 -10.99
CA GLU A 73 5.45 -15.23 -11.35
C GLU A 73 5.12 -14.22 -10.25
N LYS A 74 5.07 -14.65 -8.99
CA LYS A 74 4.79 -13.77 -7.85
C LYS A 74 5.86 -12.71 -7.63
N GLN A 75 7.13 -13.05 -7.83
CA GLN A 75 8.22 -12.07 -7.77
C GLN A 75 8.13 -11.06 -8.90
N THR A 76 7.73 -11.48 -10.10
CA THR A 76 7.57 -10.60 -11.25
C THR A 76 6.38 -9.65 -11.05
N GLU A 77 5.25 -10.17 -10.57
CA GLU A 77 4.08 -9.37 -10.21
C GLU A 77 4.43 -8.28 -9.19
N ARG A 78 5.21 -8.63 -8.16
CA ARG A 78 5.71 -7.67 -7.18
C ARG A 78 6.60 -6.59 -7.82
N LYS A 79 7.55 -6.98 -8.67
CA LYS A 79 8.42 -6.03 -9.37
C LYS A 79 7.63 -5.08 -10.28
N ILE A 80 6.60 -5.59 -10.96
CA ILE A 80 5.71 -4.78 -11.80
C ILE A 80 4.99 -3.76 -10.92
N SER A 81 4.40 -4.18 -9.80
CA SER A 81 3.75 -3.26 -8.86
C SER A 81 4.70 -2.19 -8.34
N GLU A 82 5.93 -2.56 -7.95
CA GLU A 82 6.94 -1.59 -7.49
C GLU A 82 7.31 -0.57 -8.58
N ILE A 83 7.44 -1.03 -9.84
CA ILE A 83 7.69 -0.15 -10.99
C ILE A 83 6.49 0.77 -11.24
N GLU A 84 5.27 0.24 -11.24
CA GLU A 84 4.04 1.01 -11.44
C GLU A 84 3.87 2.08 -10.38
N ASP A 85 4.07 1.75 -9.10
CA ASP A 85 4.02 2.71 -7.99
C ASP A 85 5.05 3.83 -8.16
N SER A 86 6.28 3.47 -8.52
CA SER A 86 7.35 4.45 -8.75
C SER A 86 7.07 5.35 -9.95
N ALA A 87 6.52 4.78 -11.03
CA ALA A 87 6.16 5.51 -12.24
C ALA A 87 4.97 6.44 -11.99
N TYR A 88 3.98 5.98 -11.23
CA TYR A 88 2.83 6.79 -10.83
C TYR A 88 3.27 7.99 -9.99
N LEU A 89 4.10 7.75 -8.97
CA LEU A 89 4.65 8.80 -8.12
C LEU A 89 5.47 9.81 -8.94
N ALA A 90 6.32 9.34 -9.85
CA ALA A 90 7.10 10.22 -10.72
C ALA A 90 6.21 11.05 -11.64
N LYS A 91 5.16 10.45 -12.21
CA LYS A 91 4.19 11.13 -13.08
C LYS A 91 3.42 12.22 -12.33
N GLU A 92 2.90 11.91 -11.14
CA GLU A 92 2.15 12.89 -10.35
C GLU A 92 3.04 14.04 -9.87
N LYS A 93 4.30 13.76 -9.50
CA LYS A 93 5.29 14.82 -9.23
C LYS A 93 5.55 15.70 -10.44
N ALA A 94 5.85 15.11 -11.59
CA ALA A 94 6.10 15.86 -12.82
C ALA A 94 4.89 16.71 -13.22
N ARG A 95 3.67 16.20 -13.02
CA ARG A 95 2.44 16.94 -13.25
C ARG A 95 2.31 18.12 -12.29
N ALA A 96 2.49 17.90 -10.99
CA ALA A 96 2.42 18.95 -9.98
C ALA A 96 3.48 20.04 -10.24
N ASP A 97 4.70 19.65 -10.61
CA ASP A 97 5.79 20.58 -10.94
C ASP A 97 5.47 21.39 -12.21
N ALA A 98 4.89 20.76 -13.23
CA ALA A 98 4.47 21.43 -14.46
C ALA A 98 3.32 22.43 -14.19
N GLU A 99 2.33 22.04 -13.39
CA GLU A 99 1.22 22.91 -12.97
C GLU A 99 1.76 24.10 -12.15
N PHE A 100 2.67 23.85 -11.21
CA PHE A 100 3.32 24.89 -10.41
C PHE A 100 4.11 25.87 -11.29
N TYR A 101 4.94 25.37 -12.20
CA TYR A 101 5.73 26.22 -13.09
C TYR A 101 4.83 27.07 -13.99
N THR A 102 3.75 26.49 -14.51
CA THR A 102 2.76 27.23 -15.31
C THR A 102 2.07 28.32 -14.50
N ALA A 103 1.63 28.00 -13.28
CA ALA A 103 1.01 28.97 -12.36
C ALA A 103 1.98 30.11 -12.01
N LEU A 104 3.25 29.79 -11.75
CA LEU A 104 4.28 30.79 -11.45
C LEU A 104 4.51 31.73 -12.64
N ARG A 105 4.73 31.17 -13.84
CA ARG A 105 4.95 31.97 -15.06
C ARG A 105 3.75 32.84 -15.41
N THR A 106 2.53 32.33 -15.21
CA THR A 106 1.31 33.11 -15.43
C THR A 106 1.15 34.21 -14.39
N ALA A 107 1.47 33.97 -13.12
CA ALA A 107 1.50 34.99 -12.08
C ALA A 107 2.53 36.10 -12.38
N ASP A 108 3.74 35.74 -12.79
CA ASP A 108 4.79 36.68 -13.22
C ASP A 108 4.32 37.51 -14.43
N ALA A 109 3.71 36.87 -15.42
CA ALA A 109 3.15 37.55 -16.59
C ALA A 109 2.03 38.51 -16.19
N ASN A 110 1.14 38.11 -15.28
CA ASN A 110 0.06 38.96 -14.79
C ASN A 110 0.60 40.16 -14.00
N ARG A 111 1.65 39.97 -13.21
CA ARG A 111 2.36 41.05 -12.51
C ARG A 111 2.92 42.07 -13.50
N MET A 112 3.53 41.62 -14.60
CA MET A 112 4.00 42.53 -15.67
C MET A 112 2.86 43.21 -16.43
N LYS A 113 1.73 42.53 -16.64
CA LYS A 113 0.55 43.08 -17.29
C LYS A 113 -0.23 44.07 -16.41
N LEU A 114 0.01 44.09 -15.10
CA LEU A 114 -0.63 44.99 -14.15
C LEU A 114 -0.07 46.42 -14.25
N THR A 115 -0.14 47.00 -15.46
CA THR A 115 0.10 48.42 -15.68
C THR A 115 -1.24 49.13 -15.84
N PRO A 116 -1.43 50.33 -15.25
CA PRO A 116 -2.69 51.05 -15.32
C PRO A 116 -3.12 51.33 -16.77
N ALA A 117 -2.17 51.60 -17.68
CA ALA A 117 -2.43 51.80 -19.10
C ALA A 117 -2.96 50.55 -19.80
N TYR A 118 -2.40 49.37 -19.52
CA TYR A 118 -2.87 48.11 -20.11
C TYR A 118 -4.25 47.71 -19.61
N LEU A 119 -4.53 47.90 -18.32
CA LEU A 119 -5.85 47.65 -17.73
C LEU A 119 -6.93 48.56 -18.33
N GLN A 120 -6.62 49.83 -18.56
CA GLN A 120 -7.53 50.76 -19.24
C GLN A 120 -7.79 50.33 -20.68
N LEU A 121 -6.75 50.00 -21.46
CA LEU A 121 -6.90 49.49 -22.82
C LEU A 121 -7.77 48.23 -22.87
N MET A 122 -7.54 47.29 -21.95
CA MET A 122 -8.34 46.07 -21.84
C MET A 122 -9.79 46.34 -21.45
N LYS A 123 -10.03 47.27 -20.52
CA LYS A 123 -11.37 47.73 -20.15
C LYS A 123 -12.11 48.29 -21.37
N TYR A 124 -11.50 49.21 -22.13
CA TYR A 124 -12.14 49.78 -23.31
C TYR A 124 -12.40 48.73 -24.40
N LYS A 125 -11.46 47.80 -24.61
CA LYS A 125 -11.64 46.68 -25.55
C LYS A 125 -12.81 45.78 -25.16
N ALA A 126 -12.93 45.44 -23.87
CA ALA A 126 -14.03 44.63 -23.35
C ALA A 126 -15.38 45.33 -23.50
N ILE A 127 -15.44 46.64 -23.20
CA ILE A 127 -16.63 47.47 -23.38
C ILE A 127 -17.04 47.49 -24.85
N SER A 128 -16.12 47.78 -25.76
CA SER A 128 -16.37 47.85 -27.20
C SER A 128 -16.90 46.53 -27.78
N THR A 129 -16.44 45.40 -27.25
CA THR A 129 -16.87 44.07 -27.72
C THR A 129 -18.22 43.65 -27.13
N ASN A 130 -18.55 44.09 -25.92
CA ASN A 130 -19.77 43.68 -25.21
C ASN A 130 -20.92 44.70 -25.36
N SER A 131 -20.64 45.94 -25.76
CA SER A 131 -21.65 47.00 -25.83
C SER A 131 -22.70 46.72 -26.90
N LYS A 132 -23.84 46.16 -26.49
CA LYS A 132 -25.11 46.33 -27.20
C LYS A 132 -25.43 47.83 -27.16
N ILE A 133 -25.50 48.46 -28.32
CA ILE A 133 -25.72 49.90 -28.41
C ILE A 133 -27.18 50.17 -28.04
N TYR A 134 -27.42 50.60 -26.80
CA TYR A 134 -28.74 51.05 -26.35
C TYR A 134 -28.89 52.52 -26.71
N PHE A 135 -29.74 52.82 -27.68
CA PHE A 135 -30.14 54.17 -28.04
C PHE A 135 -31.36 54.56 -27.19
N GLY A 136 -31.18 55.50 -26.27
CA GLY A 136 -32.22 56.02 -25.38
C GLY A 136 -31.68 57.18 -24.56
N SER A 137 -32.57 57.99 -24.00
CA SER A 137 -32.26 59.29 -23.38
C SER A 137 -31.35 59.25 -22.14
N GLU A 138 -31.05 58.06 -21.60
CA GLU A 138 -30.14 57.90 -20.47
C GLU A 138 -29.21 56.67 -20.65
N ILE A 139 -27.90 56.94 -20.70
CA ILE A 139 -26.86 55.91 -20.81
C ILE A 139 -26.48 55.42 -19.39
N PRO A 140 -26.46 54.09 -19.14
CA PRO A 140 -26.07 53.54 -17.84
C PRO A 140 -24.67 54.01 -17.40
N ARG A 141 -24.59 54.69 -16.25
CA ARG A 141 -23.33 55.13 -15.61
C ARG A 141 -22.59 53.94 -14.99
N MET A 142 -22.05 53.04 -15.81
CA MET A 142 -21.34 51.84 -15.34
C MET A 142 -19.83 52.06 -15.11
N PHE A 143 -19.28 53.26 -15.40
CA PHE A 143 -17.82 53.47 -15.43
C PHE A 143 -17.29 54.76 -14.78
N VAL A 144 -18.04 55.41 -13.90
CA VAL A 144 -17.53 56.53 -13.10
C VAL A 144 -17.38 56.11 -11.63
N ASP A 145 -16.25 56.46 -11.05
CA ASP A 145 -15.82 56.29 -9.66
C ASP A 145 -15.16 54.96 -9.24
N SER A 146 -13.85 54.89 -9.52
CA SER A 146 -12.90 54.35 -8.54
C SER A 146 -11.60 55.17 -8.63
N ALA A 147 -11.66 56.38 -8.07
CA ALA A 147 -10.48 57.14 -7.68
C ALA A 147 -10.36 57.04 -6.14
N PRO A 148 -9.18 56.74 -5.56
CA PRO A 148 -9.01 56.72 -4.12
C PRO A 148 -8.89 58.17 -3.64
N GLY A 149 -10.02 58.82 -3.39
CA GLY A 149 -10.05 60.23 -2.96
C GLY A 149 -11.41 60.88 -3.21
N GLY A 150 -12.47 60.32 -2.64
CA GLY A 150 -13.83 60.83 -2.79
C GLY A 150 -14.31 61.51 -1.52
N LEU A 151 -14.22 62.84 -1.49
CA LEU A 151 -14.93 63.73 -0.58
C LEU A 151 -16.41 63.35 -0.52
N ARG A 152 -16.90 62.95 0.66
CA ARG A 152 -18.33 62.74 0.90
C ARG A 152 -18.99 64.11 0.95
N THR A 153 -19.55 64.58 -0.17
CA THR A 153 -20.52 65.68 -0.12
C THR A 153 -21.86 65.08 0.24
N THR A 154 -22.19 65.16 1.52
CA THR A 154 -23.55 64.99 2.04
C THR A 154 -24.43 66.09 1.45
N ALA A 155 -25.33 65.74 0.54
CA ALA A 155 -26.47 66.59 0.21
C ALA A 155 -27.58 66.27 1.22
N VAL A 156 -27.68 67.13 2.23
CA VAL A 156 -28.81 67.27 3.15
C VAL A 156 -29.74 68.34 2.59
N ASP A 157 -31.05 68.11 2.80
CA ASP A 157 -32.20 69.04 2.71
C ASP A 157 -32.87 69.23 1.33
N GLY A 158 -34.20 69.15 1.16
CA GLY A 158 -35.26 69.04 2.16
C GLY A 158 -36.67 68.81 1.57
N THR A 159 -37.53 68.25 2.42
CA THR A 159 -38.98 68.46 2.62
C THR A 159 -39.98 68.49 1.45
N GLY A 160 -40.96 67.58 1.53
CA GLY A 160 -42.30 67.67 0.92
C GLY A 160 -43.18 66.49 1.34
N GLU A 161 -44.13 66.74 2.22
CA GLU A 161 -45.02 65.78 2.92
C GLU A 161 -45.96 64.94 2.04
N GLY A 162 -46.42 63.81 2.58
CA GLY A 162 -47.61 63.08 2.12
C GLY A 162 -47.65 61.62 2.61
N GLY A 163 -48.26 61.38 3.78
CA GLY A 163 -48.33 60.10 4.49
C GLY A 163 -49.24 59.00 3.90
N PRO A 164 -49.60 57.96 4.70
CA PRO A 164 -49.42 56.55 4.35
C PRO A 164 -50.71 55.80 4.05
N GLN A 165 -50.65 54.69 3.29
CA GLN A 165 -51.63 53.60 3.41
C GLN A 165 -50.98 52.22 3.24
N SER A 166 -50.87 51.53 4.38
CA SER A 166 -50.99 50.07 4.47
C SER A 166 -52.34 49.62 3.92
N HIS A 167 -52.43 48.45 3.29
CA HIS A 167 -53.42 47.42 3.64
C HIS A 167 -53.22 46.15 2.79
N SER A 168 -53.08 45.04 3.53
CA SER A 168 -53.41 43.64 3.20
C SER A 168 -52.53 42.85 2.24
#